data_AF-A0A0N4W2L3-F1
#
_entry.id   AF-A0A0N4W2L3-F1
#
_cell.length_a   1.000
_cell.length_b   1.000
_cell.length_c   1.000
_cell.angle_alpha   90.00
_cell.angle_beta   90.00
_cell.angle_gamma   90.00
#
_symmetry.space_group_name_H-M   'P 1'
#
loop_
_entity.id
_entity.type
_entity.pdbx_description
1 polymer ?
#
loop_
_entity_poly.entity_id
_entity_poly.type
_entity_poly.pdbx_seq_one_letter_code
_entity_poly.pdbx_strand_id
1 'polypeptide(L)'
;FIPSYILQPIVTATDQEKQQFVEFANNLLQGKYKSADVTSLAQLLQLLQSRAPLVYQKGLVIYKAFMDKVYSLNPEAEAFVIKWMNKWAETIKAMPTGNALQLSFDFNKQFFNDAKKLTPEAVESLKKQFPEFARLWETCPQLQQFANFVANAPDNIDVTKLEAMQEYMSYSSGTAQVPVNVQN
;
A
#
# COMPACT_ATOMS: atom_id res chain seq x y z
N PHE A 1 6.70 -12.98 -6.22
CA PHE A 1 7.38 -11.67 -6.23
C PHE A 1 7.61 -11.07 -4.84
N ILE A 2 7.32 -11.79 -3.73
CA ILE A 2 7.59 -11.26 -2.39
C ILE A 2 9.11 -11.33 -2.15
N PRO A 3 9.78 -10.20 -1.83
CA PRO A 3 11.20 -10.21 -1.52
C PRO A 3 11.54 -11.17 -0.38
N SER A 4 12.70 -11.82 -0.46
CA SER A 4 13.12 -12.82 0.53
C SER A 4 13.21 -12.25 1.95
N TYR A 5 13.66 -10.99 2.09
CA TYR A 5 13.74 -10.31 3.38
C TYR A 5 12.37 -10.07 4.04
N ILE A 6 11.27 -10.16 3.28
CA ILE A 6 9.89 -10.16 3.79
C ILE A 6 9.39 -11.59 3.99
N LEU A 7 9.59 -12.47 2.99
CA LEU A 7 9.03 -13.81 3.00
C LEU A 7 9.66 -14.71 4.06
N GLN A 8 10.99 -14.68 4.23
CA GLN A 8 11.70 -15.56 5.16
C GLN A 8 11.22 -15.39 6.61
N PRO A 9 11.13 -14.18 7.17
CA PRO A 9 10.58 -14.00 8.51
C PRO A 9 9.18 -14.59 8.68
N ILE A 10 8.33 -14.52 7.66
CA ILE A 10 6.95 -15.05 7.66
C ILE A 10 6.95 -16.58 7.63
N VAL A 11 7.66 -17.23 6.70
CA VAL A 11 7.63 -18.70 6.55
C VAL A 11 8.36 -19.42 7.68
N THR A 12 9.29 -18.75 8.35
CA THR A 12 9.99 -19.27 9.53
C THR A 12 9.30 -18.89 10.85
N ALA A 13 8.10 -18.31 10.81
CA ALA A 13 7.34 -18.02 12.02
C ALA A 13 6.81 -19.31 12.64
N THR A 14 6.98 -19.43 13.95
CA THR A 14 6.34 -20.44 14.79
C THR A 14 4.82 -20.21 14.83
N ASP A 15 4.06 -21.21 15.29
CA ASP A 15 2.61 -21.07 15.37
C ASP A 15 2.17 -20.03 16.40
N GLN A 16 2.92 -19.87 17.50
CA GLN A 16 2.68 -18.82 18.48
C GLN A 16 2.90 -17.42 17.90
N GLU A 17 3.97 -17.23 17.12
CA GLU A 17 4.23 -15.98 16.41
C GLU A 17 3.12 -15.66 15.40
N LYS A 18 2.68 -16.65 14.61
CA LYS A 18 1.55 -16.48 13.68
C LYS A 18 0.28 -16.08 14.41
N GLN A 19 -0.05 -16.76 15.51
CA GLN A 19 -1.23 -16.46 16.31
C GLN A 19 -1.17 -15.03 16.87
N GLN A 20 -0.04 -14.62 17.44
CA GLN A 20 0.13 -13.27 17.98
C GLN A 20 0.06 -12.20 16.88
N PHE A 21 0.62 -12.47 15.69
CA PHE A 21 0.50 -11.56 14.56
C PHE A 21 -0.96 -11.38 14.11
N VAL A 22 -1.72 -12.48 14.00
CA VAL A 22 -3.13 -12.44 13.63
C VAL A 22 -3.94 -11.66 14.68
N GLU A 23 -3.70 -11.91 15.96
CA GLU A 23 -4.36 -11.16 17.04
C GLU A 23 -4.02 -9.67 16.99
N PHE A 24 -2.74 -9.34 16.78
CA PHE A 24 -2.29 -7.96 16.60
C PHE A 24 -3.00 -7.27 15.43
N ALA A 25 -3.01 -7.90 14.25
CA ALA A 25 -3.65 -7.35 13.05
C ALA A 25 -5.16 -7.16 13.24
N ASN A 26 -5.84 -8.15 13.83
CA ASN A 26 -7.27 -8.03 14.13
C ASN A 26 -7.56 -6.91 15.11
N ASN A 27 -6.78 -6.78 16.19
CA ASN A 27 -6.94 -5.71 17.17
C ASN A 27 -6.67 -4.33 16.55
N LEU A 28 -5.69 -4.24 15.65
CA LEU A 28 -5.38 -3.01 14.91
C LEU A 28 -6.55 -2.62 13.99
N LEU A 29 -7.08 -3.56 13.19
CA LEU A 29 -8.18 -3.32 12.26
C LEU A 29 -9.53 -3.08 12.95
N GLN A 30 -9.74 -3.67 14.14
CA GLN A 30 -10.89 -3.35 15.00
C GLN A 30 -10.69 -2.02 15.75
N GLY A 31 -9.52 -1.39 15.62
CA GLY A 31 -9.21 -0.11 16.23
C GLY A 31 -9.09 -0.18 17.75
N LYS A 32 -8.71 -1.33 18.32
CA LYS A 32 -8.39 -1.43 19.75
C LYS A 32 -7.13 -0.64 20.13
N TYR A 33 -6.35 -0.22 19.13
CA TYR A 33 -5.17 0.64 19.28
C TYR A 33 -5.40 2.07 18.81
N LYS A 34 -6.66 2.56 18.73
CA LYS A 34 -6.98 3.93 18.27
C LYS A 34 -6.27 5.05 19.05
N SER A 35 -5.84 4.79 20.28
CA SER A 35 -5.05 5.74 21.09
C SER A 35 -3.56 5.78 20.71
N ALA A 36 -3.07 4.81 19.93
CA ALA A 36 -1.70 4.82 19.43
C ALA A 36 -1.60 5.75 18.22
N ASP A 37 -0.68 6.71 18.28
CA ASP A 37 -0.45 7.61 17.17
C ASP A 37 0.49 6.94 16.15
N VAL A 38 -0.09 6.17 15.23
CA VAL A 38 0.64 5.47 14.16
C VAL A 38 0.50 6.26 12.86
N THR A 39 1.49 7.09 12.56
CA THR A 39 1.59 7.91 11.33
C THR A 39 2.82 7.57 10.49
N SER A 40 3.64 6.63 10.97
CA SER A 40 4.85 6.16 10.30
C SER A 40 5.07 4.68 10.55
N LEU A 41 5.88 4.05 9.69
CA LEU A 41 6.26 2.64 9.86
C LEU A 41 7.08 2.42 11.14
N ALA A 42 7.88 3.41 11.55
CA ALA A 42 8.63 3.35 12.82
C ALA A 42 7.70 3.29 14.04
N GLN A 43 6.63 4.09 14.05
CA GLN A 43 5.62 4.04 15.10
C GLN A 43 4.82 2.73 15.08
N LEU A 44 4.53 2.18 13.89
CA LEU A 44 3.90 0.86 13.79
C LEU A 44 4.80 -0.23 14.39
N LEU A 45 6.12 -0.16 14.16
CA LEU A 45 7.09 -1.09 14.71
C LEU A 45 7.18 -0.98 16.24
N GLN A 46 7.11 0.24 16.80
CA GLN A 46 7.02 0.45 18.25
C GLN A 46 5.72 -0.14 18.82
N LEU A 47 4.60 0.03 18.12
CA LEU A 47 3.33 -0.59 18.52
C LEU A 47 3.44 -2.12 18.51
N LEU A 48 4.06 -2.69 17.47
CA LEU A 48 4.34 -4.13 17.37
C LEU A 48 5.19 -4.62 18.55
N GLN A 49 6.23 -3.87 18.94
CA GLN A 49 7.06 -4.18 20.10
C GLN A 49 6.23 -4.31 21.38
N SER A 50 5.30 -3.37 21.60
CA SER A 50 4.50 -3.32 22.83
C SER A 50 3.34 -4.32 22.86
N ARG A 51 2.76 -4.65 21.70
CA ARG A 51 1.52 -5.45 21.61
C ARG A 51 1.73 -6.85 21.08
N ALA A 52 2.83 -7.10 20.39
CA ALA A 52 3.15 -8.38 19.76
C ALA A 52 4.66 -8.69 19.84
N PRO A 53 5.21 -8.83 21.07
CA PRO A 53 6.65 -8.93 21.28
C PRO A 53 7.29 -10.18 20.65
N LEU A 54 6.56 -11.28 20.46
CA LEU A 54 7.09 -12.50 19.83
C LEU A 54 7.45 -12.25 18.37
N VAL A 55 6.66 -11.42 17.67
CA VAL A 55 6.87 -11.12 16.25
C VAL A 55 7.69 -9.86 16.02
N TYR A 56 7.97 -9.08 17.07
CA TYR A 56 8.71 -7.84 16.96
C TYR A 56 10.08 -8.01 16.30
N GLN A 57 10.86 -9.03 16.68
CA GLN A 57 12.20 -9.23 16.11
C GLN A 57 12.14 -9.49 14.60
N LYS A 58 11.17 -10.28 14.15
CA LYS A 58 10.93 -10.52 12.71
C LYS A 58 10.49 -9.24 12.00
N GLY A 59 9.60 -8.46 12.61
CA GLY A 59 9.21 -7.14 12.10
C GLY A 59 10.39 -6.16 12.00
N LEU A 60 11.28 -6.16 13.00
CA LEU A 60 12.48 -5.33 13.02
C LEU A 60 13.48 -5.71 11.92
N VAL A 61 13.65 -7.01 11.64
CA VAL A 61 14.48 -7.49 10.53
C VAL A 61 13.95 -7.00 9.20
N ILE A 62 12.63 -7.13 8.96
CA ILE A 62 11.99 -6.63 7.74
C ILE A 62 12.19 -5.11 7.62
N TYR A 63 11.91 -4.37 8.70
CA TYR A 63 12.01 -2.92 8.73
C TYR A 63 13.42 -2.44 8.40
N LYS A 64 14.45 -3.00 9.04
CA LYS A 64 15.85 -2.63 8.79
C LYS A 64 16.25 -2.89 7.34
N ALA A 65 16.02 -4.11 6.85
CA ALA A 65 16.35 -4.48 5.47
C ALA A 65 15.62 -3.60 4.44
N PHE A 66 14.38 -3.20 4.73
CA PHE A 66 13.63 -2.28 3.90
C PHE A 66 14.22 -0.86 3.94
N MET A 67 14.49 -0.31 5.12
CA MET A 67 15.02 1.05 5.26
C MET A 67 16.44 1.19 4.69
N ASP A 68 17.29 0.17 4.81
CA ASP A 68 18.62 0.17 4.19
C ASP A 68 18.52 0.34 2.65
N LYS A 69 17.52 -0.27 2.03
CA LYS A 69 17.22 -0.11 0.60
C LYS A 69 16.68 1.29 0.29
N VAL A 70 15.77 1.81 1.13
CA VAL A 70 15.19 3.16 0.97
C VAL A 70 16.29 4.22 1.00
N TYR A 71 17.19 4.17 1.99
CA TYR A 71 18.30 5.13 2.11
C TYR A 71 19.40 4.94 1.05
N SER A 72 19.32 3.89 0.24
CA SER A 72 20.21 3.66 -0.90
C SER A 72 19.60 4.14 -2.23
N LEU A 73 18.42 4.76 -2.20
CA LEU A 73 17.79 5.39 -3.36
C LEU A 73 18.41 6.75 -3.65
N ASN A 74 18.11 7.29 -4.83
CA ASN A 74 18.33 8.70 -5.09
C ASN A 74 17.28 9.56 -4.33
N PRO A 75 17.50 10.88 -4.16
CA PRO A 75 16.64 11.71 -3.32
C PRO A 75 15.16 11.72 -3.72
N GLU A 76 14.86 11.71 -5.03
CA GLU A 76 13.47 11.71 -5.52
C GLU A 76 12.76 10.39 -5.20
N ALA A 77 13.41 9.26 -5.51
CA ALA A 77 12.87 7.93 -5.23
C ALA A 77 12.74 7.69 -3.71
N GLU A 78 13.71 8.14 -2.91
CA GLU A 78 13.65 8.08 -1.46
C GLU A 78 12.44 8.85 -0.93
N ALA A 79 12.28 10.11 -1.33
CA ALA A 79 11.15 10.94 -0.93
C ALA A 79 9.81 10.31 -1.34
N PHE A 80 9.74 9.72 -2.52
CA PHE A 80 8.57 8.99 -2.99
C PHE A 80 8.22 7.82 -2.06
N VAL A 81 9.20 6.95 -1.75
CA VAL A 81 8.95 5.78 -0.89
C VAL A 81 8.57 6.21 0.53
N ILE A 82 9.28 7.18 1.12
CA ILE A 82 8.98 7.69 2.47
C ILE A 82 7.56 8.27 2.54
N LYS A 83 7.16 9.08 1.55
CA LYS A 83 5.80 9.61 1.45
C LYS A 83 4.76 8.49 1.50
N TRP A 84 4.96 7.46 0.67
CA TRP A 84 4.01 6.37 0.54
C TRP A 84 3.98 5.41 1.73
N MET A 85 5.10 5.25 2.43
CA MET A 85 5.15 4.54 3.71
C MET A 85 4.31 5.24 4.79
N ASN A 86 4.47 6.56 4.92
CA ASN A 86 3.71 7.33 5.90
C ASN A 86 2.23 7.34 5.53
N LYS A 87 1.91 7.52 4.24
CA LYS A 87 0.53 7.45 3.76
C LYS A 87 -0.11 6.09 4.04
N TRP A 88 0.64 5.00 3.90
CA TRP A 88 0.16 3.66 4.24
C TRP A 88 -0.15 3.53 5.74
N ALA A 89 0.72 4.06 6.61
CA ALA A 89 0.48 4.05 8.06
C ALA A 89 -0.79 4.87 8.43
N GLU A 90 -0.98 6.04 7.83
CA GLU A 90 -2.21 6.83 7.97
C GLU A 90 -3.47 6.06 7.52
N THR A 91 -3.40 5.38 6.36
CA THR A 91 -4.51 4.57 5.85
C THR A 91 -4.86 3.46 6.84
N ILE A 92 -3.88 2.74 7.38
CA ILE A 92 -4.07 1.69 8.38
C ILE A 92 -4.71 2.26 9.66
N LYS A 93 -4.27 3.45 10.12
CA LYS A 93 -4.87 4.16 11.26
C LYS A 93 -6.34 4.52 11.02
N ALA A 94 -6.71 4.86 9.78
CA ALA A 94 -8.07 5.26 9.42
C ALA A 94 -9.02 4.06 9.16
N MET A 95 -8.51 2.87 8.80
CA MET A 95 -9.32 1.69 8.46
C MET A 95 -10.39 1.32 9.50
N PRO A 96 -10.16 1.39 10.83
CA PRO A 96 -11.18 1.01 11.81
C PRO A 96 -12.39 1.93 11.89
N THR A 97 -12.31 3.13 11.30
CA THR A 97 -13.40 4.14 11.33
C THR A 97 -13.87 4.53 9.92
N GLY A 98 -13.05 4.31 8.90
CA GLY A 98 -13.40 4.57 7.51
C GLY A 98 -13.85 3.31 6.77
N ASN A 99 -14.30 3.49 5.54
CA ASN A 99 -14.57 2.37 4.66
C ASN A 99 -13.25 1.83 4.08
N ALA A 100 -12.88 0.60 4.44
CA ALA A 100 -11.59 0.01 4.04
C ALA A 100 -11.42 -0.12 2.51
N LEU A 101 -12.50 -0.35 1.77
CA LEU A 101 -12.47 -0.42 0.31
C LEU A 101 -12.19 0.95 -0.30
N GLN A 102 -12.90 1.98 0.14
CA GLN A 102 -12.66 3.36 -0.31
C GLN A 102 -11.24 3.83 0.05
N LEU A 103 -10.83 3.64 1.30
CA LEU A 103 -9.48 4.02 1.75
C LEU A 103 -8.37 3.32 0.95
N SER A 104 -8.56 2.04 0.63
CA SER A 104 -7.62 1.30 -0.21
C SER A 104 -7.62 1.81 -1.65
N PHE A 105 -8.78 2.14 -2.20
CA PHE A 105 -8.90 2.68 -3.55
C PHE A 105 -8.21 4.05 -3.67
N ASP A 106 -8.48 4.96 -2.74
CA ASP A 106 -7.89 6.30 -2.72
C ASP A 106 -6.37 6.24 -2.58
N PHE A 107 -5.87 5.34 -1.72
CA PHE A 107 -4.44 5.08 -1.57
C PHE A 107 -3.81 4.65 -2.90
N ASN A 108 -4.38 3.63 -3.56
CA ASN A 108 -3.84 3.12 -4.81
C ASN A 108 -3.93 4.15 -5.95
N LYS A 109 -5.02 4.91 -6.03
CA LYS A 109 -5.20 5.98 -7.03
C LYS A 109 -4.10 7.01 -6.94
N GLN A 110 -3.90 7.56 -5.74
CA GLN A 110 -2.88 8.56 -5.52
C GLN A 110 -1.48 7.97 -5.72
N PHE A 111 -1.24 6.72 -5.30
CA PHE A 111 0.05 6.03 -5.50
C PHE A 111 0.43 5.93 -6.97
N PHE A 112 -0.47 5.40 -7.81
CA PHE A 112 -0.18 5.24 -9.24
C PHE A 112 -0.08 6.58 -9.96
N ASN A 113 -0.87 7.57 -9.57
CA ASN A 113 -0.78 8.91 -10.16
C ASN A 113 0.54 9.62 -9.81
N ASP A 114 1.07 9.42 -8.61
CA ASP A 114 2.38 9.98 -8.24
C ASP A 114 3.53 9.18 -8.86
N ALA A 115 3.40 7.85 -8.95
CA ALA A 115 4.42 7.00 -9.58
C ALA A 115 4.66 7.38 -11.06
N LYS A 116 3.60 7.78 -11.79
CA LYS A 116 3.69 8.27 -13.17
C LYS A 116 4.49 9.56 -13.34
N LYS A 117 4.70 10.32 -12.26
CA LYS A 117 5.42 11.61 -12.27
C LYS A 117 6.91 11.46 -11.98
N LEU A 118 7.36 10.25 -11.61
CA LEU A 118 8.76 10.00 -11.30
C LEU A 118 9.64 10.16 -12.54
N THR A 119 10.82 10.75 -12.36
CA THR A 119 11.85 10.80 -13.41
C THR A 119 12.34 9.40 -13.79
N PRO A 120 12.84 9.20 -15.02
CA PRO A 120 13.49 7.95 -15.41
C PRO A 120 14.60 7.53 -14.42
N GLU A 121 15.38 8.48 -13.92
CA GLU A 121 16.45 8.25 -12.94
C GLU A 121 15.91 7.72 -11.61
N ALA A 122 14.81 8.29 -11.11
CA ALA A 122 14.12 7.80 -9.91
C ALA A 122 13.56 6.39 -10.12
N VAL A 123 12.95 6.12 -11.28
CA VAL A 123 12.44 4.78 -11.63
C VAL A 123 13.57 3.75 -11.64
N GLU A 124 14.70 4.05 -12.28
CA GLU A 124 15.86 3.13 -12.31
C GLU A 124 16.46 2.93 -10.91
N SER A 125 16.49 3.97 -10.07
CA SER A 125 16.90 3.84 -8.67
C SER A 125 16.00 2.87 -7.89
N LEU A 126 14.67 2.98 -8.06
CA LEU A 126 13.70 2.07 -7.46
C LEU A 126 13.92 0.64 -7.94
N LYS A 127 14.05 0.41 -9.26
CA LYS A 127 14.27 -0.93 -9.81
C LYS A 127 15.53 -1.60 -9.27
N LYS A 128 16.61 -0.82 -9.11
CA LYS A 128 17.87 -1.31 -8.57
C LYS A 128 17.73 -1.79 -7.12
N GLN A 129 17.03 -1.04 -6.27
CA GLN A 129 16.88 -1.38 -4.85
C GLN A 129 15.76 -2.40 -4.58
N PHE A 130 14.73 -2.40 -5.44
CA PHE A 130 13.50 -3.21 -5.32
C PHE A 130 13.22 -4.06 -6.57
N PRO A 131 14.16 -4.91 -7.01
CA PRO A 131 14.05 -5.64 -8.28
C PRO A 131 12.88 -6.62 -8.32
N GLU A 132 12.46 -7.20 -7.19
CA GLU A 132 11.31 -8.11 -7.15
C GLU A 132 9.98 -7.38 -7.41
N PHE A 133 9.85 -6.14 -6.92
CA PHE A 133 8.68 -5.30 -7.17
C PHE A 133 8.68 -4.74 -8.59
N ALA A 134 9.85 -4.34 -9.11
CA ALA A 134 10.00 -3.96 -10.51
C ALA A 134 9.59 -5.11 -11.44
N ARG A 135 10.07 -6.32 -11.16
CA ARG A 135 9.71 -7.50 -11.94
C ARG A 135 8.22 -7.81 -11.83
N LEU A 136 7.60 -7.67 -10.65
CA LEU A 136 6.15 -7.82 -10.50
C LEU A 136 5.41 -6.86 -11.42
N TRP A 137 5.81 -5.58 -11.44
CA TRP A 137 5.22 -4.56 -12.29
C TRP A 137 5.36 -4.89 -13.78
N GLU A 138 6.54 -5.32 -14.21
CA GLU A 138 6.85 -5.59 -15.62
C GLU A 138 6.18 -6.88 -16.14
N THR A 139 5.96 -7.86 -15.26
CA THR A 139 5.53 -9.21 -15.67
C THR A 139 4.10 -9.57 -15.27
N CYS A 140 3.38 -8.70 -14.57
CA CYS A 140 1.99 -8.92 -14.17
C CYS A 140 1.02 -7.98 -14.91
N PRO A 141 0.43 -8.42 -16.04
CA PRO A 141 -0.53 -7.62 -16.79
C PRO A 141 -1.73 -7.17 -15.95
N GLN A 142 -2.17 -8.00 -15.01
CA GLN A 142 -3.29 -7.69 -14.13
C GLN A 142 -2.99 -6.49 -13.22
N LEU A 143 -1.74 -6.38 -12.73
CA LEU A 143 -1.33 -5.22 -11.93
C LEU A 143 -1.30 -3.94 -12.78
N GLN A 144 -0.82 -4.02 -14.02
CA GLN A 144 -0.82 -2.89 -14.94
C GLN A 144 -2.24 -2.46 -15.30
N GLN A 145 -3.15 -3.42 -15.55
CA GLN A 145 -4.57 -3.15 -15.79
C GLN A 145 -5.22 -2.50 -14.58
N PHE A 146 -4.97 -3.01 -13.37
CA PHE A 146 -5.47 -2.43 -12.14
C PHE A 146 -4.96 -1.01 -11.93
N ALA A 147 -3.67 -0.76 -12.13
CA ALA A 147 -3.10 0.58 -12.01
C ALA A 147 -3.69 1.56 -13.03
N ASN A 148 -3.89 1.11 -14.27
CA ASN A 148 -4.54 1.91 -15.31
C ASN A 148 -6.00 2.19 -14.98
N PHE A 149 -6.74 1.21 -14.46
CA PHE A 149 -8.10 1.39 -13.98
C PHE A 149 -8.12 2.42 -12.84
N VAL A 150 -7.46 2.17 -11.71
CA VAL A 150 -7.57 3.06 -10.55
C VAL A 150 -7.07 4.49 -10.85
N ALA A 151 -5.98 4.65 -11.60
CA ALA A 151 -5.41 5.96 -11.92
C ALA A 151 -6.34 6.84 -12.78
N ASN A 152 -7.19 6.22 -13.61
CA ASN A 152 -8.12 6.92 -14.51
C ASN A 152 -9.53 7.05 -13.92
N ALA A 153 -9.73 6.67 -12.67
CA ALA A 153 -11.04 6.79 -12.04
C ALA A 153 -11.39 8.27 -11.79
N PRO A 154 -12.68 8.65 -11.81
CA PRO A 154 -13.12 9.97 -11.38
C PRO A 154 -12.67 10.28 -9.95
N ASP A 155 -12.44 11.56 -9.62
CA ASP A 155 -12.00 11.96 -8.27
C ASP A 155 -13.08 11.76 -7.20
N ASN A 156 -14.34 11.74 -7.59
CA ASN A 156 -15.50 11.59 -6.71
C ASN A 156 -16.13 10.19 -6.74
N ILE A 157 -15.43 9.18 -7.26
CA ILE A 157 -15.98 7.82 -7.31
C ILE A 157 -16.16 7.25 -5.90
N ASP A 158 -17.37 6.80 -5.61
CA ASP A 158 -17.72 6.08 -4.38
C ASP A 158 -17.69 4.58 -4.65
N VAL A 159 -16.54 3.95 -4.39
CA VAL A 159 -16.33 2.53 -4.70
C VAL A 159 -17.08 1.59 -3.75
N THR A 160 -17.78 2.15 -2.78
CA THR A 160 -18.65 1.39 -1.88
C THR A 160 -20.02 1.10 -2.50
N LYS A 161 -20.35 1.78 -3.60
CA LYS A 161 -21.59 1.60 -4.36
C LYS A 161 -21.35 0.75 -5.60
N LEU A 162 -22.12 -0.33 -5.72
CA LEU A 162 -22.00 -1.26 -6.83
C LEU A 162 -22.29 -0.57 -8.17
N GLU A 163 -23.27 0.34 -8.21
CA GLU A 163 -23.66 1.07 -9.41
C GLU A 163 -22.52 1.97 -9.91
N ALA A 164 -21.86 2.70 -9.01
CA ALA A 164 -20.71 3.55 -9.35
C ALA A 164 -19.54 2.72 -9.90
N MET A 165 -19.30 1.53 -9.34
CA MET A 165 -18.29 0.59 -9.83
C MET A 165 -18.65 -0.02 -11.19
N GLN A 166 -19.92 -0.38 -11.40
CA GLN A 166 -20.39 -0.92 -12.67
C GLN A 166 -20.32 0.10 -13.80
N GLU A 167 -20.75 1.34 -13.53
CA GLU A 167 -20.62 2.45 -14.47
C GLU A 167 -19.16 2.66 -14.85
N TYR A 168 -18.26 2.70 -13.86
CA TYR A 168 -16.84 2.91 -14.10
C TYR A 168 -16.18 1.77 -14.89
N MET A 169 -16.52 0.52 -14.59
CA MET A 169 -16.05 -0.64 -15.36
C MET A 169 -16.51 -0.59 -16.82
N SER A 170 -17.73 -0.11 -17.10
CA SER A 170 -18.23 0.03 -18.47
C SER A 170 -17.43 1.05 -19.30
N TYR A 171 -17.00 2.17 -18.71
CA TYR A 171 -16.10 3.13 -19.36
C TYR A 171 -14.71 2.53 -19.62
N SER A 172 -14.13 1.85 -18.63
CA SER A 172 -12.79 1.28 -18.71
C SER A 172 -12.66 0.11 -19.71
N SER A 173 -13.78 -0.54 -20.05
CA SER A 173 -13.87 -1.63 -21.04
C SER A 173 -14.22 -1.17 -22.46
N GLY A 174 -14.40 0.15 -22.68
CA GLY A 174 -14.73 0.72 -23.98
C GLY A 174 -16.18 0.47 -24.43
N THR A 175 -17.09 0.14 -23.51
CA THR A 175 -18.49 -0.21 -23.85
C THR A 175 -19.49 0.92 -23.64
N ALA A 176 -19.09 2.04 -23.02
CA ALA A 176 -19.94 3.21 -22.83
C ALA A 176 -19.21 4.52 -23.15
N GLN A 177 -19.86 5.41 -23.91
CA GLN A 177 -19.43 6.80 -24.08
C GLN A 177 -19.81 7.60 -22.82
N VAL A 178 -18.93 8.52 -22.42
CA VAL A 178 -19.13 9.47 -21.32
C VAL A 178 -20.50 10.16 -21.48
N PRO A 179 -21.40 10.12 -20.49
CA PRO A 179 -22.56 10.99 -20.47
C PRO A 179 -22.02 12.41 -20.31
N VAL A 180 -22.12 13.14 -21.42
CA VAL A 180 -21.93 14.57 -21.50
C VAL A 180 -23.04 15.22 -20.68
N ASN A 181 -22.91 15.26 -19.35
CA ASN A 181 -23.64 16.24 -18.55
C ASN A 181 -22.77 17.48 -18.44
N VAL A 182 -22.84 18.26 -19.52
CA VAL A 182 -22.70 19.71 -19.49
C VAL A 182 -23.78 20.21 -18.53
N GLN A 183 -23.38 20.80 -17.41
CA GLN A 183 -24.22 21.78 -16.75
C GLN A 183 -23.38 23.02 -16.42
N ASN A 184 -23.78 24.10 -17.11
CA ASN A 184 -23.56 25.49 -16.72
C ASN A 184 -24.11 25.75 -15.32
#